data_AF-A0A2G6NCK0-F1
#
_entry.id   AF-A0A2G6NCK0-F1
#
_cell.length_a   1.000
_cell.length_b   1.000
_cell.length_c   1.000
_cell.angle_alpha   90.00
_cell.angle_beta   90.00
_cell.angle_gamma   90.00
#
_symmetry.space_group_name_H-M   'P 1'
#
loop_
_entity.id
_entity.type
_entity.pdbx_description
1 polymer ?
#
loop_
_entity_poly.entity_id
_entity_poly.type
_entity_poly.pdbx_seq_one_letter_code
_entity_poly.pdbx_strand_id
1 'polypeptide(L)'
;MNKEDATYANDIKRLQIAGLFTLSFIGSIMHTVIHNLLSHGMDPKIIAETAQMMKQPTMQIMFFVFTVLGAAPAFMAFVFKGKTSWSVLTILAMVLLALNGMHYISHMLKADVMNGSTTLVLQLVPGIVGVVFSFNYLKIFKE
;
A
#
# COMPACT_ATOMS: atom_id res chain seq x y z
N MET A 1 29.06 19.92 4.48
CA MET A 1 28.55 18.64 5.02
C MET A 1 29.56 17.58 4.63
N ASN A 2 30.06 16.78 5.57
CA ASN A 2 31.04 15.74 5.22
C ASN A 2 30.31 14.60 4.44
N LYS A 3 31.05 13.70 3.80
CA LYS A 3 30.48 12.62 2.97
C LYS A 3 29.67 11.59 3.80
N GLU A 4 30.03 11.39 5.06
CA GLU A 4 29.34 10.51 5.99
C GLU A 4 27.99 11.11 6.42
N ASP A 5 27.94 12.40 6.74
CA ASP A 5 26.72 13.14 7.07
C ASP A 5 25.71 13.08 5.92
N ALA A 6 26.18 13.23 4.68
CA ALA A 6 25.36 13.14 3.47
C ALA A 6 24.77 11.73 3.29
N THR A 7 25.56 10.70 3.57
CA THR A 7 25.13 9.30 3.46
C THR A 7 24.09 8.98 4.52
N TYR A 8 24.32 9.42 5.75
CA TYR A 8 23.41 9.24 6.87
C TYR A 8 22.07 9.96 6.63
N ALA A 9 22.09 11.21 6.16
CA ALA A 9 20.88 11.96 5.82
C ALA A 9 20.05 11.27 4.72
N ASN A 10 20.71 10.68 3.72
CA ASN A 10 20.04 9.93 2.67
C ASN A 10 19.43 8.62 3.18
N ASP A 11 20.13 7.88 4.03
CA ASP A 11 19.59 6.65 4.60
C ASP A 11 18.40 6.92 5.54
N ILE A 12 18.38 8.03 6.29
CA ILE A 12 17.19 8.46 7.05
C ILE A 12 15.98 8.68 6.13
N LYS A 13 16.15 9.43 5.03
CA LYS A 13 15.05 9.70 4.09
C LYS A 13 14.51 8.39 3.49
N ARG A 14 15.41 7.45 3.14
CA ARG A 14 15.02 6.13 2.65
C ARG A 14 14.21 5.36 3.68
N LEU A 15 14.64 5.34 4.94
CA LEU A 15 13.94 4.67 6.03
C LEU A 15 12.57 5.29 6.32
N GLN A 16 12.44 6.62 6.25
CA GLN A 16 11.15 7.31 6.38
C GLN A 16 10.17 6.87 5.28
N ILE A 17 10.62 6.82 4.02
CA ILE A 17 9.80 6.37 2.90
C ILE A 17 9.42 4.89 3.05
N ALA A 18 10.38 4.05 3.42
CA ALA A 18 10.15 2.63 3.66
C ALA A 18 9.10 2.43 4.76
N GLY A 19 9.22 3.16 5.87
CA GLY A 19 8.26 3.15 6.97
C GLY A 19 6.85 3.55 6.54
N LEU A 20 6.70 4.57 5.68
CA LEU A 20 5.40 4.98 5.15
C LEU A 20 4.74 3.87 4.31
N PHE A 21 5.51 3.21 3.44
CA PHE A 21 4.97 2.08 2.67
C PHE A 21 4.71 0.85 3.55
N THR A 22 5.53 0.60 4.58
CA THR A 22 5.26 -0.44 5.57
C THR A 22 3.96 -0.17 6.33
N LEU A 23 3.72 1.08 6.77
CA LEU A 23 2.46 1.46 7.42
C LEU A 23 1.28 1.26 6.50
N SER A 24 1.39 1.68 5.23
CA SER A 24 0.35 1.44 4.22
C SER A 24 0.06 -0.06 4.04
N PHE A 25 1.10 -0.90 3.99
CA PHE A 25 0.96 -2.34 3.84
C PHE A 25 0.33 -3.00 5.08
N ILE A 26 0.76 -2.63 6.28
CA ILE A 26 0.15 -3.08 7.53
C ILE A 26 -1.32 -2.64 7.57
N GLY A 27 -1.63 -1.43 7.11
CA GLY A 27 -2.99 -0.94 6.94
C GLY A 27 -3.84 -1.85 6.04
N SER A 28 -3.29 -2.35 4.93
CA SER A 28 -3.98 -3.32 4.05
C SER A 28 -4.22 -4.67 4.74
N ILE A 29 -3.27 -5.14 5.57
CA ILE A 29 -3.47 -6.37 6.37
C ILE A 29 -4.58 -6.15 7.40
N MET A 30 -4.52 -5.05 8.16
CA MET A 30 -5.55 -4.71 9.15
C MET A 30 -6.92 -4.58 8.51
N HIS A 31 -7.01 -3.92 7.35
CA HIS A 31 -8.24 -3.79 6.58
C HIS A 31 -8.83 -5.15 6.19
N THR A 32 -7.99 -6.09 5.76
CA THR A 32 -8.41 -7.46 5.43
C THR A 32 -8.89 -8.22 6.67
N VAL A 33 -8.20 -8.08 7.80
CA VAL A 33 -8.59 -8.68 9.08
C VAL A 33 -9.93 -8.11 9.56
N ILE A 34 -10.14 -6.80 9.45
CA ILE A 34 -11.40 -6.13 9.80
C ILE A 34 -12.56 -6.68 8.97
N HIS A 35 -12.38 -6.84 7.65
CA HIS A 35 -13.38 -7.51 6.80
C HIS A 35 -13.72 -8.92 7.30
N ASN A 36 -12.71 -9.72 7.64
CA ASN A 36 -12.93 -11.09 8.13
C ASN A 36 -13.63 -11.10 9.50
N LEU A 37 -13.27 -10.22 10.43
CA LEU A 37 -13.88 -10.14 11.74
C LEU A 37 -15.35 -9.72 11.65
N LEU A 38 -15.66 -8.74 10.81
CA LEU A 38 -17.03 -8.22 10.64
C LEU A 38 -17.93 -9.14 9.82
N SER A 39 -17.35 -10.08 9.05
CA SER A 39 -18.12 -11.07 8.30
C SER A 39 -19.03 -11.95 9.18
N HIS A 40 -18.73 -12.08 10.48
CA HIS A 40 -19.53 -12.86 11.44
C HIS A 40 -20.93 -12.27 11.71
N GLY A 41 -21.17 -11.01 11.34
CA GLY A 41 -22.48 -10.35 11.41
C GLY A 41 -23.28 -10.40 10.10
N MET A 42 -22.75 -10.99 9.03
CA MET A 42 -23.42 -11.04 7.73
C MET A 42 -24.38 -12.23 7.61
N ASP A 43 -25.36 -12.10 6.71
CA ASP A 43 -26.26 -13.20 6.36
C ASP A 43 -25.44 -14.44 5.91
N PRO A 44 -25.71 -15.64 6.47
CA PRO A 44 -25.05 -16.89 6.08
C PRO A 44 -25.00 -17.15 4.57
N LYS A 45 -26.00 -16.71 3.80
CA LYS A 45 -26.02 -16.82 2.34
C LYS A 45 -24.94 -15.95 1.70
N ILE A 46 -24.76 -14.72 2.17
CA ILE A 46 -23.71 -13.80 1.68
C ILE A 46 -22.33 -14.36 2.05
N ILE A 47 -22.19 -14.95 3.24
CA ILE A 47 -20.94 -15.62 3.64
C ILE A 47 -20.63 -16.79 2.70
N ALA A 48 -21.61 -17.62 2.37
CA ALA A 48 -21.43 -18.76 1.47
C ALA A 48 -21.07 -18.33 0.03
N GLU A 49 -21.77 -17.32 -0.51
CA GLU A 49 -21.47 -16.75 -1.83
C GLU A 49 -20.08 -16.10 -1.86
N THR A 50 -19.71 -15.38 -0.79
CA THR A 50 -18.38 -14.79 -0.65
C THR A 50 -17.31 -15.87 -0.57
N ALA A 51 -17.52 -16.94 0.21
CA ALA A 51 -16.58 -18.06 0.30
C ALA A 51 -16.41 -18.77 -1.06
N GLN A 52 -17.48 -18.88 -1.85
CA GLN A 52 -17.40 -19.45 -3.19
C GLN A 52 -16.68 -18.50 -4.18
N MET A 53 -16.90 -17.19 -4.08
CA MET A 53 -16.13 -16.19 -4.84
C MET A 53 -14.65 -16.21 -4.47
N MET A 54 -14.30 -16.33 -3.19
CA MET A 54 -12.91 -16.40 -2.73
C MET A 54 -12.16 -17.64 -3.25
N LYS A 55 -12.87 -18.70 -3.63
CA LYS A 55 -12.31 -19.89 -4.28
C LYS A 55 -12.08 -19.70 -5.78
N GLN A 56 -12.65 -18.66 -6.40
CA GLN A 56 -12.41 -18.38 -7.80
C GLN A 56 -10.94 -18.01 -8.02
N PRO A 57 -10.27 -18.59 -9.03
CA PRO A 57 -8.86 -18.27 -9.32
C PRO A 57 -8.61 -16.78 -9.52
N THR A 58 -9.57 -16.06 -10.09
CA THR A 58 -9.51 -14.61 -10.31
C THR A 58 -9.40 -13.83 -8.99
N MET A 59 -10.15 -14.20 -7.97
CA MET A 59 -10.07 -13.58 -6.65
C MET A 59 -8.76 -13.89 -5.95
N GLN A 60 -8.26 -15.13 -6.07
CA GLN A 60 -6.96 -15.52 -5.50
C GLN A 60 -5.81 -14.76 -6.15
N ILE A 61 -5.83 -14.61 -7.48
CA ILE A 61 -4.85 -13.81 -8.22
C ILE A 61 -4.93 -12.35 -7.77
N MET A 62 -6.13 -11.78 -7.61
CA MET A 62 -6.29 -10.42 -7.11
C MET A 62 -5.67 -10.24 -5.72
N PHE A 63 -5.98 -11.12 -4.76
CA PHE A 63 -5.38 -11.09 -3.43
C PHE A 63 -3.86 -11.22 -3.46
N PHE A 64 -3.33 -12.11 -4.30
CA PHE A 64 -1.89 -12.26 -4.50
C PHE A 64 -1.26 -10.98 -5.04
N VAL A 65 -1.86 -10.39 -6.09
CA VAL A 65 -1.39 -9.13 -6.69
C VAL A 65 -1.42 -7.99 -5.69
N PHE A 66 -2.51 -7.82 -4.93
CA PHE A 66 -2.61 -6.79 -3.89
C PHE A 66 -1.57 -6.98 -2.78
N THR A 67 -1.29 -8.23 -2.39
CA THR A 67 -0.28 -8.54 -1.36
C THR A 67 1.13 -8.23 -1.86
N VAL A 68 1.48 -8.70 -3.06
CA VAL A 68 2.80 -8.47 -3.66
C VAL A 68 3.02 -6.99 -3.95
N LEU A 69 2.06 -6.32 -4.59
CA LEU A 69 2.15 -4.90 -4.88
C LEU A 69 2.08 -4.03 -3.62
N GLY A 70 1.39 -4.48 -2.57
CA GLY A 70 1.35 -3.82 -1.27
C GLY A 70 2.71 -3.84 -0.56
N ALA A 71 3.40 -4.98 -0.58
CA ALA A 71 4.69 -5.14 0.08
C ALA A 71 5.87 -4.62 -0.76
N ALA A 72 5.76 -4.64 -2.09
CA ALA A 72 6.87 -4.34 -2.99
C ALA A 72 7.49 -2.95 -2.77
N PRO A 73 6.74 -1.84 -2.64
CA PRO A 73 7.33 -0.52 -2.40
C PRO A 73 8.14 -0.45 -1.11
N ALA A 74 7.66 -1.06 -0.03
CA ALA A 74 8.37 -1.12 1.25
C ALA A 74 9.67 -1.93 1.10
N PHE A 75 9.59 -3.14 0.54
CA PHE A 75 10.75 -3.99 0.33
C PHE A 75 11.81 -3.30 -0.55
N MET A 76 11.38 -2.70 -1.66
CA MET A 76 12.28 -2.01 -2.57
C MET A 76 12.96 -0.80 -1.92
N ALA A 77 12.26 -0.07 -1.05
CA ALA A 77 12.83 1.08 -0.32
C ALA A 77 13.97 0.63 0.62
N PHE A 78 13.78 -0.49 1.32
CA PHE A 78 14.80 -1.04 2.23
C PHE A 78 16.02 -1.58 1.48
N VAL A 79 15.81 -2.35 0.42
CA VAL A 79 16.87 -3.13 -0.22
C VAL A 79 17.65 -2.30 -1.24
N PHE A 80 16.98 -1.50 -2.07
CA PHE A 80 17.61 -0.87 -3.23
C PHE A 80 17.95 0.61 -3.00
N LYS A 81 19.13 1.02 -3.48
CA LYS A 81 19.63 2.41 -3.38
C LYS A 81 19.71 3.14 -4.72
N GLY A 82 19.57 2.43 -5.86
CA GLY A 82 19.81 3.01 -7.19
C GLY A 82 18.62 3.78 -7.75
N LYS A 83 18.91 4.81 -8.57
CA LYS A 83 17.90 5.65 -9.24
C LYS A 83 16.81 4.85 -9.95
N THR A 84 17.20 3.86 -10.76
CA THR A 84 16.27 3.00 -11.51
C THR A 84 15.31 2.27 -10.56
N SER A 85 15.83 1.68 -9.49
CA SER A 85 15.02 0.99 -8.49
C SER A 85 14.04 1.94 -7.79
N TRP A 86 14.46 3.15 -7.47
CA TRP A 86 13.61 4.19 -6.89
C TRP A 86 12.53 4.68 -7.86
N SER A 87 12.83 4.77 -9.15
CA SER A 87 11.83 5.08 -10.19
C SER A 87 10.78 3.99 -10.29
N VAL A 88 11.20 2.72 -10.34
CA VAL A 88 10.29 1.56 -10.39
C VAL A 88 9.42 1.50 -9.14
N LEU A 89 10.02 1.66 -7.96
CA LEU A 89 9.29 1.74 -6.68
C LEU A 89 8.21 2.82 -6.72
N THR A 90 8.56 4.02 -7.18
CA THR A 90 7.61 5.15 -7.24
C THR A 90 6.45 4.85 -8.17
N ILE A 91 6.71 4.22 -9.34
CA ILE A 91 5.66 3.80 -10.27
C ILE A 91 4.76 2.73 -9.64
N LEU A 92 5.33 1.69 -9.02
CA LEU A 92 4.54 0.65 -8.35
C LEU A 92 3.69 1.22 -7.22
N ALA A 93 4.24 2.15 -6.43
CA ALA A 93 3.53 2.83 -5.37
C ALA A 93 2.36 3.69 -5.90
N MET A 94 2.53 4.38 -7.04
CA MET A 94 1.43 5.09 -7.70
C MET A 94 0.33 4.15 -8.19
N VAL A 95 0.69 3.03 -8.78
CA VAL A 95 -0.28 2.02 -9.22
C VAL A 95 -1.06 1.46 -8.03
N LEU A 96 -0.36 1.09 -6.96
CA LEU A 96 -1.00 0.64 -5.72
C LEU A 96 -1.94 1.70 -5.13
N LEU A 97 -1.50 2.96 -5.13
CA LEU A 97 -2.32 4.07 -4.65
C LEU A 97 -3.59 4.25 -5.48
N ALA A 98 -3.49 4.15 -6.81
CA ALA A 98 -4.65 4.22 -7.69
C ALA A 98 -5.63 3.06 -7.44
N LEU A 99 -5.12 1.83 -7.27
CA LEU A 99 -5.94 0.65 -6.95
C LEU A 99 -6.66 0.81 -5.60
N ASN A 100 -5.95 1.25 -4.56
CA ASN A 100 -6.55 1.53 -3.25
C ASN A 100 -7.52 2.71 -3.31
N GLY A 101 -7.29 3.68 -4.19
CA GLY A 101 -8.18 4.81 -4.41
C GLY A 101 -9.51 4.38 -5.02
N MET A 102 -9.46 3.52 -6.04
CA MET A 102 -10.66 2.90 -6.63
C MET A 102 -11.39 2.01 -5.61
N HIS A 103 -10.65 1.24 -4.79
CA HIS A 103 -11.21 0.42 -3.73
C HIS A 103 -11.94 1.26 -2.66
N TYR A 104 -11.33 2.35 -2.22
CA TYR A 104 -11.95 3.33 -1.34
C TYR A 104 -13.25 3.90 -1.93
N ILE A 105 -13.21 4.36 -3.19
CA ILE A 105 -14.39 4.92 -3.87
C ILE A 105 -15.52 3.89 -3.95
N SER A 106 -15.19 2.62 -4.26
CA SER A 106 -16.16 1.52 -4.32
C SER A 106 -16.91 1.34 -3.00
N HIS A 107 -16.20 1.43 -1.86
CA HIS A 107 -16.83 1.35 -0.54
C HIS A 107 -17.72 2.56 -0.24
N MET A 108 -17.27 3.77 -0.56
CA MET A 108 -18.07 4.99 -0.36
C MET A 108 -19.37 4.97 -1.18
N LEU A 109 -19.31 4.49 -2.42
CA LEU A 109 -20.50 4.34 -3.28
C LEU A 109 -21.50 3.30 -2.74
N LYS A 110 -21.03 2.32 -1.97
CA LYS A 110 -21.87 1.30 -1.32
C LYS A 110 -22.31 1.67 0.10
N ALA A 111 -22.04 2.90 0.53
CA ALA A 111 -22.27 3.37 1.91
C ALA A 111 -21.52 2.54 2.99
N ASP A 112 -20.46 1.83 2.61
CA ASP A 112 -19.59 1.10 3.52
C ASP A 112 -18.51 2.04 4.11
N VAL A 113 -18.98 2.98 4.93
CA VAL A 113 -18.17 4.09 5.43
C VAL A 113 -17.01 3.61 6.31
N MET A 114 -17.20 2.53 7.07
CA MET A 114 -16.15 1.99 7.93
C MET A 114 -14.99 1.40 7.11
N ASN A 115 -15.27 0.61 6.08
CA ASN A 115 -14.22 0.06 5.22
C ASN A 115 -13.59 1.15 4.34
N GLY A 116 -14.39 2.11 3.86
CA GLY A 116 -13.89 3.29 3.16
C GLY A 116 -12.92 4.11 4.04
N SER A 117 -13.33 4.51 5.24
CA SER A 117 -12.47 5.28 6.16
C SER A 117 -11.20 4.52 6.56
N THR A 118 -11.28 3.21 6.79
CA THR A 118 -10.11 2.36 7.06
C THR A 118 -9.14 2.35 5.88
N THR A 119 -9.64 2.19 4.65
CA THR A 119 -8.83 2.26 3.43
C THR A 119 -8.16 3.63 3.28
N LEU A 120 -8.90 4.70 3.54
CA LEU A 120 -8.38 6.06 3.44
C LEU A 120 -7.24 6.33 4.43
N VAL A 121 -7.50 6.09 5.72
CA VAL A 121 -6.58 6.47 6.80
C VAL A 121 -5.37 5.55 6.84
N LEU A 122 -5.57 4.24 6.73
CA LEU A 122 -4.50 3.27 6.94
C LEU A 122 -3.72 2.93 5.67
N GLN A 123 -4.26 3.20 4.48
CA GLN A 123 -3.61 2.84 3.21
C GLN A 123 -3.32 4.08 2.35
N LEU A 124 -4.34 4.89 2.03
CA LEU A 124 -4.17 6.00 1.09
C LEU A 124 -3.30 7.14 1.63
N VAL A 125 -3.57 7.63 2.84
CA VAL A 125 -2.79 8.74 3.43
C VAL A 125 -1.30 8.41 3.53
N PRO A 126 -0.87 7.30 4.17
CA PRO A 126 0.55 6.95 4.23
C PRO A 126 1.13 6.67 2.84
N GLY A 127 0.36 6.04 1.93
CA GLY A 127 0.77 5.81 0.55
C GLY A 127 1.03 7.09 -0.25
N ILE A 128 0.14 8.10 -0.14
CA ILE A 128 0.29 9.42 -0.80
C ILE A 128 1.57 10.09 -0.32
N VAL A 129 1.77 10.15 1.00
CA VAL A 129 2.96 10.78 1.58
C VAL A 129 4.22 10.03 1.15
N GLY A 130 4.19 8.70 1.14
CA GLY A 130 5.29 7.85 0.66
C GLY A 130 5.65 8.10 -0.80
N VAL A 131 4.65 8.25 -1.68
CA VAL A 131 4.86 8.59 -3.10
C VAL A 131 5.46 9.99 -3.26
N VAL A 132 4.91 11.00 -2.57
CA VAL A 132 5.44 12.38 -2.61
C VAL A 132 6.89 12.42 -2.15
N PHE A 133 7.21 11.71 -1.06
CA PHE A 133 8.56 11.65 -0.53
C PHE A 133 9.50 10.89 -1.47
N SER A 134 9.02 9.82 -2.12
CA SER A 134 9.78 9.10 -3.16
C SER A 134 10.14 10.01 -4.35
N PHE A 135 9.21 10.85 -4.81
CA PHE A 135 9.51 11.84 -5.85
C PHE A 135 10.53 12.87 -5.40
N ASN A 136 10.46 13.33 -4.15
CA ASN A 136 11.46 14.25 -3.61
C ASN A 136 12.84 13.58 -3.46
N TYR A 137 12.88 12.31 -3.05
CA TYR A 137 14.12 11.54 -2.98
C TYR A 137 14.72 11.30 -4.37
N LEU A 138 13.91 11.06 -5.39
CA LEU A 138 14.36 10.89 -6.77
C LEU A 138 15.07 12.12 -7.35
N LYS A 139 14.74 13.32 -6.88
CA LYS A 139 15.40 14.57 -7.31
C LYS A 139 16.89 14.59 -6.93
N ILE A 140 17.27 13.90 -5.84
CA ILE A 140 18.65 13.82 -5.37
C ILE A 140 19.56 13.11 -6.40
N PHE A 141 19.01 12.26 -7.29
CA PHE A 141 19.78 11.60 -8.36
C PHE A 141 19.82 12.39 -9.69
N LYS A 142 19.25 13.60 -9.73
CA LYS A 142 19.32 14.49 -10.89
C LYS A 142 20.34 15.62 -10.69
N GLU A 143 20.77 15.83 -9.45
CA GLU A 143 21.88 16.69 -9.04
C GLU A 143 23.17 15.86 -8.97
#